data_AF-A0A3B9AP62-F1
#
_entry.id   AF-A0A3B9AP62-F1
#
_cell.length_a   1.000
_cell.length_b   1.000
_cell.length_c   1.000
_cell.angle_alpha   90.00
_cell.angle_beta   90.00
_cell.angle_gamma   90.00
#
_symmetry.space_group_name_H-M   'P 1'
#
loop_
_entity.id
_entity.type
_entity.pdbx_description
1 polymer ?
#
loop_
_entity_poly.entity_id
_entity_poly.type
_entity_poly.pdbx_seq_one_letter_code
_entity_poly.pdbx_strand_id
1 'polypeptide(L)'
;MSTLFRAENLLSALLLLAITNYFPFFHKTWFVEETGNMQIAPILGWIVAIGLVLQKQWARKAGLVMSCFLMLVALLEWFNGSTKPGFIIMLLCGGFSLYLLRPTPRPIA
;
A
#
# COMPACT_ATOMS: atom_id res chain seq x y z
N MET A 1 22.62 -10.18 -3.69
CA MET A 1 21.28 -9.61 -3.36
C MET A 1 20.37 -10.78 -3.03
N SER A 2 19.85 -10.87 -1.81
CA SER A 2 19.18 -12.09 -1.31
C SER A 2 17.81 -12.31 -1.97
N THR A 3 17.41 -13.58 -2.13
CA THR A 3 16.08 -14.00 -2.59
C THR A 3 14.96 -13.40 -1.73
N LEU A 4 15.22 -13.23 -0.43
CA LEU A 4 14.31 -12.63 0.54
C LEU A 4 13.94 -11.17 0.18
N PHE A 5 14.91 -10.38 -0.26
CA PHE A 5 14.68 -8.98 -0.68
C PHE A 5 13.77 -8.88 -1.92
N ARG A 6 13.85 -9.88 -2.82
CA ARG A 6 12.98 -9.94 -4.01
C ARG A 6 11.54 -10.29 -3.61
N ALA A 7 11.38 -11.23 -2.68
CA ALA A 7 10.08 -11.61 -2.15
C ALA A 7 9.38 -10.45 -1.42
N GLU A 8 10.10 -9.68 -0.60
CA GLU A 8 9.57 -8.49 0.08
C GLU A 8 9.04 -7.44 -0.90
N ASN A 9 9.82 -7.12 -1.94
CA ASN A 9 9.41 -6.13 -2.94
C ASN A 9 8.21 -6.61 -3.77
N LEU A 10 8.18 -7.91 -4.13
CA LEU A 10 7.05 -8.50 -4.85
C LEU A 10 5.78 -8.46 -3.99
N LEU A 11 5.89 -8.86 -2.71
CA LEU A 11 4.76 -8.89 -1.80
C LEU A 11 4.22 -7.48 -1.52
N SER A 12 5.11 -6.49 -1.33
CA SER A 12 4.72 -5.09 -1.20
C SER A 12 4.08 -4.53 -2.47
N ALA A 13 4.57 -4.90 -3.65
CA ALA A 13 3.95 -4.52 -4.92
C ALA A 13 2.53 -5.09 -5.05
N LEU A 14 2.33 -6.36 -4.69
CA LEU A 14 1.01 -7.00 -4.69
C LEU A 14 0.06 -6.34 -3.69
N LEU A 15 0.54 -6.01 -2.48
CA LEU A 15 -0.25 -5.31 -1.48
C LEU A 15 -0.66 -3.91 -1.95
N LEU A 16 0.26 -3.15 -2.55
CA LEU A 16 -0.05 -1.82 -3.08
C LEU A 16 -1.10 -1.91 -4.19
N LEU A 17 -0.97 -2.86 -5.12
CA LEU A 17 -1.98 -3.09 -6.16
C LEU A 17 -3.32 -3.52 -5.57
N ALA A 18 -3.30 -4.34 -4.53
CA ALA A 18 -4.52 -4.74 -3.84
C ALA A 18 -5.25 -3.52 -3.25
N ILE A 19 -4.51 -2.62 -2.58
CA ILE A 19 -5.08 -1.41 -1.96
C ILE A 19 -5.54 -0.39 -3.01
N THR A 20 -4.79 -0.17 -4.08
CA THR A 20 -5.10 0.91 -5.03
C THR A 20 -6.04 0.53 -6.15
N ASN A 21 -6.10 -0.75 -6.50
CA ASN A 21 -6.90 -1.23 -7.64
C ASN A 21 -7.94 -2.27 -7.19
N TYR A 22 -7.51 -3.35 -6.53
CA TYR A 22 -8.40 -4.48 -6.25
C TYR A 22 -9.52 -4.12 -5.26
N PHE A 23 -9.17 -3.61 -4.07
CA PHE A 23 -10.15 -3.31 -3.04
C PHE A 23 -11.13 -2.19 -3.43
N PRO A 24 -10.69 -1.06 -4.02
CA PRO A 24 -11.61 -0.01 -4.45
C PRO A 24 -12.57 -0.46 -5.56
N PHE A 25 -12.18 -1.44 -6.37
CA PHE A 25 -12.99 -1.93 -7.48
C PHE A 25 -13.93 -3.07 -7.08
N PHE A 26 -13.44 -4.10 -6.39
CA PHE A 26 -14.20 -5.31 -6.06
C PHE A 26 -14.87 -5.25 -4.69
N HIS A 27 -14.31 -4.49 -3.74
CA HIS A 27 -14.79 -4.41 -2.35
C HIS A 27 -15.16 -2.97 -1.98
N LYS A 28 -15.63 -2.21 -2.97
CA LYS A 28 -15.98 -0.79 -2.88
C LYS A 28 -16.89 -0.44 -1.70
N THR A 29 -17.89 -1.28 -1.43
CA THR A 29 -18.86 -1.14 -0.33
C THR A 29 -18.22 -1.18 1.05
N TRP A 30 -17.00 -1.71 1.16
CA TRP A 30 -16.23 -1.74 2.41
C TRP A 30 -15.56 -0.40 2.73
N PHE A 31 -15.64 0.58 1.83
CA PHE A 31 -14.98 1.88 1.99
C PHE A 31 -15.94 3.04 1.78
N VAL A 32 -16.81 2.95 0.78
CA VAL A 32 -17.78 3.99 0.42
C VAL A 32 -19.15 3.37 0.23
N GLU A 33 -20.20 4.18 0.27
CA GLU A 33 -21.55 3.70 -0.09
C GLU A 33 -21.59 3.32 -1.57
N GLU A 34 -22.57 2.51 -1.99
CA GLU A 34 -22.63 1.96 -3.36
C GLU A 34 -22.53 3.03 -4.46
N THR A 35 -23.07 4.22 -4.19
CA THR A 35 -23.06 5.40 -5.08
C THR A 35 -21.76 6.19 -5.06
N GLY A 36 -20.94 6.09 -4.00
CA GLY A 36 -19.72 6.87 -3.87
C GLY A 36 -18.63 6.37 -4.80
N ASN A 37 -17.91 7.20 -5.54
CA ASN A 37 -16.81 6.73 -6.39
C ASN A 37 -15.51 6.68 -5.58
N MET A 38 -14.84 5.52 -5.52
CA MET A 38 -13.55 5.42 -4.83
C MET A 38 -12.46 5.00 -5.80
N GLN A 39 -11.55 5.93 -6.08
CA GLN A 39 -10.32 5.67 -6.81
C GLN A 39 -9.14 6.09 -5.94
N ILE A 40 -8.33 5.12 -5.54
CA ILE A 40 -7.17 5.38 -4.71
C ILE A 40 -5.93 5.30 -5.60
N ALA A 41 -5.61 6.43 -6.24
CA ALA A 41 -4.38 6.60 -7.03
C ALA A 41 -3.94 5.36 -7.87
N PRO A 42 -4.83 4.79 -8.71
CA PRO A 42 -4.61 3.48 -9.34
C PRO A 42 -3.36 3.45 -10.23
N ILE A 43 -3.13 4.52 -10.99
CA ILE A 43 -1.96 4.68 -11.88
C ILE A 43 -0.65 4.73 -11.07
N LEU A 44 -0.64 5.46 -9.95
CA LEU A 44 0.54 5.54 -9.08
C LEU A 44 0.85 4.18 -8.45
N GLY A 45 -0.18 3.42 -8.05
CA GLY A 45 -0.02 2.05 -7.58
C GLY A 45 0.67 1.14 -8.59
N TRP A 46 0.28 1.21 -9.87
CA TRP A 46 0.94 0.46 -10.94
C TRP A 46 2.39 0.89 -11.16
N ILE A 47 2.66 2.20 -11.19
CA ILE A 47 4.02 2.74 -11.39
C ILE A 47 4.95 2.27 -10.27
N VAL A 48 4.51 2.35 -9.01
CA VAL A 48 5.31 1.91 -7.86
C VAL A 48 5.46 0.39 -7.84
N ALA A 49 4.40 -0.37 -8.13
CA ALA A 49 4.47 -1.83 -8.18
C ALA A 49 5.46 -2.33 -9.25
N ILE A 50 5.40 -1.78 -10.47
CA ILE A 50 6.36 -2.09 -11.53
C ILE A 50 7.78 -1.70 -11.09
N GLY A 51 7.95 -0.52 -10.50
CA GLY A 51 9.23 -0.07 -9.96
C GLY A 51 9.81 -1.00 -8.89
N LEU A 52 8.95 -1.57 -8.02
CA LEU A 52 9.32 -2.54 -6.99
C LEU A 52 9.71 -3.90 -7.60
N VAL A 53 8.95 -4.39 -8.60
CA VAL A 53 9.28 -5.61 -9.35
C VAL A 53 10.62 -5.47 -10.08
N LEU A 54 10.87 -4.31 -10.68
CA LEU A 54 12.14 -3.94 -11.31
C LEU A 54 13.24 -3.56 -10.31
N GLN A 55 12.97 -3.67 -9.00
CA GLN A 55 13.92 -3.46 -7.91
C GLN A 55 14.57 -2.06 -7.92
N LYS A 56 13.84 -1.05 -8.39
CA LYS A 56 14.32 0.33 -8.41
C LYS A 56 14.31 0.93 -7.01
N GLN A 57 15.41 1.57 -6.61
CA GLN A 57 15.53 2.17 -5.28
C GLN A 57 14.51 3.30 -5.01
N TRP A 58 14.14 4.06 -6.06
CA TRP A 58 13.12 5.11 -5.94
C TRP A 58 11.74 4.53 -5.65
N ALA A 59 11.43 3.33 -6.16
CA ALA A 59 10.13 2.69 -5.99
C ALA A 59 9.90 2.23 -4.54
N ARG A 60 10.95 1.81 -3.83
CA ARG A 60 10.85 1.54 -2.37
C ARG A 60 10.51 2.81 -1.59
N LYS A 61 11.18 3.93 -1.89
CA LYS A 61 10.87 5.22 -1.24
C LYS A 61 9.44 5.65 -1.56
N ALA A 62 9.02 5.55 -2.82
CA ALA A 62 7.67 5.87 -3.24
C ALA A 62 6.63 4.97 -2.55
N GLY A 63 6.88 3.65 -2.47
CA GLY A 63 6.01 2.69 -1.78
C GLY A 63 5.87 2.96 -0.28
N LEU A 64 6.96 3.40 0.38
CA LEU A 64 6.92 3.83 1.78
C LEU A 64 6.03 5.07 1.96
N VAL A 65 6.28 6.12 1.17
CA VAL A 65 5.49 7.36 1.22
C VAL A 65 4.01 7.07 0.96
N MET A 66 3.74 6.25 -0.05
CA MET A 66 2.39 5.86 -0.44
C MET A 66 1.70 5.04 0.65
N SER A 67 2.38 4.05 1.24
CA SER A 67 1.82 3.25 2.34
C SER A 67 1.53 4.12 3.57
N CYS A 68 2.42 5.06 3.92
CA CYS A 68 2.18 6.03 4.99
C CYS A 68 0.97 6.93 4.70
N PHE A 69 0.87 7.46 3.47
CA PHE A 69 -0.25 8.32 3.08
C PHE A 69 -1.58 7.56 3.16
N LEU A 70 -1.63 6.33 2.64
CA LEU A 70 -2.82 5.49 2.69
C LEU A 70 -3.24 5.14 4.12
N MET A 71 -2.27 4.86 5.00
CA MET A 71 -2.55 4.65 6.42
C MET A 71 -3.07 5.92 7.09
N LEU A 72 -2.50 7.09 6.79
CA LEU A 72 -2.95 8.36 7.33
C LEU A 72 -4.41 8.64 6.94
N VAL A 73 -4.75 8.45 5.66
CA VAL A 73 -6.13 8.58 5.17
C VAL A 73 -7.06 7.62 5.91
N ALA A 74 -6.68 6.35 6.05
CA ALA A 74 -7.50 5.37 6.76
C ALA A 74 -7.66 5.70 8.26
N LEU A 75 -6.64 6.27 8.90
CA LEU A 75 -6.70 6.74 10.28
C LEU A 75 -7.62 7.96 10.45
N LEU A 76 -7.55 8.92 9.53
CA LEU A 76 -8.44 10.10 9.54
C LEU A 76 -9.91 9.68 9.37
N GLU A 77 -10.19 8.77 8.45
CA GLU A 77 -11.53 8.21 8.25
C GLU A 77 -12.04 7.45 9.48
N TRP A 78 -11.16 6.73 10.17
CA TRP A 78 -11.48 6.08 11.44
C TRP A 78 -11.88 7.08 12.52
N PHE A 79 -11.14 8.19 12.66
CA PHE A 79 -11.46 9.26 13.61
C PHE A 79 -12.72 10.05 13.23
N ASN A 80 -13.08 10.11 11.95
CA ASN A 80 -14.32 10.71 11.46
C ASN A 80 -15.57 9.82 11.71
N GLY A 81 -15.41 8.67 12.36
CA GLY A 81 -16.52 7.79 12.72
C GLY A 81 -16.90 6.77 11.64
N SER A 82 -16.10 6.65 10.58
CA SER A 82 -16.30 5.63 9.55
C SER A 82 -15.85 4.26 10.08
N THR A 83 -16.80 3.44 10.52
CA THR A 83 -16.56 2.07 11.03
C THR A 83 -16.51 1.03 9.92
N LYS A 84 -16.23 1.45 8.68
CA LYS A 84 -16.23 0.53 7.54
C LYS A 84 -14.98 -0.37 7.57
N PRO A 85 -15.14 -1.69 7.31
CA PRO A 85 -14.05 -2.66 7.48
C PRO A 85 -12.89 -2.44 6.51
N GLY A 86 -13.12 -1.78 5.37
CA GLY A 86 -12.08 -1.50 4.38
C GLY A 86 -10.94 -0.64 4.92
N PHE A 87 -11.23 0.34 5.77
CA PHE A 87 -10.21 1.21 6.36
C PHE A 87 -9.28 0.44 7.31
N ILE A 88 -9.81 -0.55 8.04
CA ILE A 88 -8.99 -1.46 8.87
C ILE A 88 -8.06 -2.28 7.98
N ILE A 89 -8.59 -2.83 6.88
CA ILE A 89 -7.78 -3.61 5.93
C ILE A 89 -6.69 -2.73 5.32
N MET A 90 -6.99 -1.48 4.97
CA MET A 90 -5.97 -0.52 4.50
C MET A 90 -4.89 -0.25 5.55
N LEU A 91 -5.25 -0.09 6.82
CA LEU A 91 -4.27 0.09 7.91
C LEU A 91 -3.37 -1.13 8.05
N LEU A 92 -3.94 -2.34 8.02
CA LEU A 92 -3.17 -3.58 8.14
C LEU A 92 -2.26 -3.81 6.93
N CYS A 93 -2.78 -3.68 5.70
CA CYS A 93 -2.00 -3.85 4.49
C CYS A 93 -0.95 -2.75 4.32
N GLY A 94 -1.27 -1.50 4.66
CA GLY A 94 -0.33 -0.38 4.67
C GLY A 94 0.79 -0.58 5.68
N GLY A 95 0.45 -0.97 6.92
CA GLY A 95 1.44 -1.23 7.97
C GLY A 95 2.35 -2.41 7.62
N PHE A 96 1.79 -3.46 7.03
CA PHE A 96 2.57 -4.60 6.57
C PHE A 96 3.48 -4.24 5.38
N SER A 97 3.00 -3.42 4.43
CA SER A 97 3.83 -2.88 3.35
C SER A 97 4.99 -2.02 3.89
N LEU A 98 4.76 -1.18 4.90
CA LEU A 98 5.82 -0.41 5.56
C LEU A 98 6.86 -1.32 6.22
N TYR A 99 6.42 -2.38 6.90
CA TYR A 99 7.31 -3.37 7.50
C TYR A 99 8.20 -4.05 6.44
N LEU A 100 7.64 -4.43 5.29
CA LEU A 100 8.37 -5.06 4.18
C LEU A 100 9.34 -4.10 3.47
N LEU A 101 8.96 -2.83 3.35
CA LEU A 101 9.76 -1.81 2.67
C LEU A 101 10.78 -1.12 3.59
N ARG A 102 10.81 -1.46 4.89
CA ARG A 102 11.69 -0.82 5.86
C ARG A 102 13.15 -0.83 5.38
N PRO A 103 13.89 0.27 5.53
CA PRO A 103 15.30 0.30 5.17
C PRO A 103 16.06 -0.66 6.09
N THR A 104 16.55 -1.77 5.54
CA THR A 104 17.45 -2.67 6.24
C THR A 104 18.74 -1.90 6.51
N PRO A 105 19.21 -1.81 7.77
CA PRO A 105 20.47 -1.15 8.07
C PRO A 105 21.57 -1.82 7.24
N ARG A 106 22.28 -1.02 6.44
CA ARG A 106 23.47 -1.52 5.74
C ARG A 106 24.49 -1.84 6.84
N PRO A 107 25.07 -3.04 6.88
CA PRO A 107 26.23 -3.26 7.74
C PRO A 107 27.28 -2.23 7.35
N ILE A 108 27.71 -1.44 8.34
CA ILE A 108 28.83 -0.53 8.19
C ILE A 108 30.04 -1.45 8.02
N ALA A 109 30.60 -1.46 6.81
CA ALA A 109 31.84 -2.19 6.50
C ALA A 109 33.04 -1.42 7.06
#